data_AF-A0AAN8GDW0-F1
#
_entry.id   AF-A0AAN8GDW0-F1
#
_cell.length_a   1.000
_cell.length_b   1.000
_cell.length_c   1.000
_cell.angle_alpha   90.00
_cell.angle_beta   90.00
_cell.angle_gamma   90.00
#
_symmetry.space_group_name_H-M   'P 1'
#
loop_
_entity.id
_entity.type
_entity.pdbx_description
1 polymer ?
#
loop_
_entity_poly.entity_id
_entity_poly.type
_entity_poly.pdbx_seq_one_letter_code
_entity_poly.pdbx_strand_id
1 'polypeptide(L)'
;MKTAFAVLMRTLPEHVFPVRRTSSRLRVRTQGVHVANIGVMCVYRKQVEVIKTILGEDMNIEVNTVDQFQGRDKSVIVWSLVWTQDSGTRCELLRDQRRINVGLTRAKHKLILVGCAESMRAINIMSRVVDGVKVVKL
;
A
#
# COMPACT_ATOMS: atom_id res chain seq x y z
N MET A 1 1.63 22.02 1.30
CA MET A 1 1.55 21.17 0.10
C MET A 1 2.13 19.80 0.43
N LYS A 2 1.34 18.73 0.46
CA LYS A 2 1.85 17.36 0.69
C LYS A 2 2.38 16.82 -0.65
N THR A 3 3.66 16.50 -0.75
CA THR A 3 4.23 15.93 -1.98
C THR A 3 3.96 14.42 -2.01
N ALA A 4 2.83 14.01 -2.59
CA ALA A 4 2.49 12.61 -2.79
C ALA A 4 3.37 11.99 -3.89
N PHE A 5 4.12 10.95 -3.54
CA PHE A 5 4.94 10.17 -4.49
C PHE A 5 4.40 8.74 -4.48
N ALA A 6 3.43 8.43 -5.34
CA ALA A 6 2.83 7.10 -5.40
C ALA A 6 3.55 6.20 -6.43
N VAL A 7 4.22 5.13 -5.98
CA VAL A 7 4.93 4.19 -6.86
C VAL A 7 4.04 2.98 -7.19
N LEU A 8 3.14 3.18 -8.15
CA LEU A 8 2.11 2.19 -8.51
C LEU A 8 2.68 1.04 -9.37
N MET A 9 2.99 -0.09 -8.75
CA MET A 9 3.57 -1.30 -9.38
C MET A 9 2.57 -2.16 -10.17
N ARG A 10 2.83 -2.45 -11.44
CA ARG A 10 2.08 -3.45 -12.20
C ARG A 10 2.29 -4.85 -11.59
N THR A 11 1.32 -5.38 -10.84
CA THR A 11 1.28 -6.81 -10.52
C THR A 11 0.89 -7.55 -11.81
N LEU A 12 1.77 -8.44 -12.27
CA LEU A 12 1.44 -9.41 -13.31
C LEU A 12 0.27 -10.28 -12.84
N PRO A 13 -0.64 -10.69 -13.75
CA PRO A 13 -1.72 -11.59 -13.40
C PRO A 13 -1.17 -13.00 -13.21
N GLU A 14 -1.98 -13.81 -12.51
CA GLU A 14 -1.73 -15.20 -12.11
C GLU A 14 -1.01 -15.38 -10.76
N HIS A 15 -1.80 -15.87 -9.81
CA HIS A 15 -1.42 -16.43 -8.51
C HIS A 15 -1.10 -15.43 -7.38
N VAL A 16 -1.92 -15.54 -6.32
CA VAL A 16 -1.54 -15.35 -4.91
C VAL A 16 -0.03 -15.50 -4.78
N PHE A 17 0.68 -14.40 -4.51
CA PHE A 17 2.13 -14.38 -4.31
C PHE A 17 2.55 -15.64 -3.53
N PRO A 18 3.14 -16.66 -4.19
CA PRO A 18 3.83 -17.66 -3.43
C PRO A 18 5.03 -16.90 -2.88
N VAL A 19 5.15 -16.81 -1.56
CA VAL A 19 6.37 -16.37 -0.91
C VAL A 19 7.44 -17.42 -1.22
N ARG A 20 7.94 -17.45 -2.45
CA ARG A 20 9.16 -18.15 -2.79
C ARG A 20 10.24 -17.40 -2.02
N ARG A 21 10.85 -18.11 -1.09
CA ARG A 21 12.07 -17.72 -0.38
C ARG A 21 13.15 -17.40 -1.42
N THR A 22 13.13 -16.19 -1.96
CA THR A 22 14.28 -15.64 -2.65
C THR A 22 15.18 -15.13 -1.54
N SER A 23 16.38 -15.72 -1.44
CA SER A 23 17.34 -15.60 -0.35
C SER A 23 17.90 -14.18 -0.12
N SER A 24 17.38 -13.17 -0.82
CA SER A 24 17.68 -11.76 -0.61
C SER A 24 16.82 -11.24 0.55
N ARG A 25 17.39 -11.18 1.76
CA ARG A 25 16.77 -10.51 2.93
C ARG A 25 16.22 -9.14 2.50
N LEU A 26 14.93 -8.90 2.71
CA LEU A 26 14.34 -7.58 2.51
C LEU A 26 15.09 -6.58 3.41
N ARG A 27 15.88 -5.69 2.81
CA ARG A 27 16.57 -4.63 3.55
C ARG A 27 15.69 -3.38 3.55
N VAL A 28 15.10 -3.08 4.71
CA VAL A 28 14.44 -1.80 4.94
C VAL A 28 15.51 -0.72 5.12
N ARG A 29 15.49 0.30 4.27
CA ARG A 29 16.35 1.50 4.42
C ARG A 29 15.46 2.68 4.76
N THR A 30 15.66 3.23 5.95
CA THR A 30 14.84 4.33 6.48
C THR A 30 15.23 5.71 5.93
N GLN A 31 16.42 5.85 5.33
CA GLN A 31 16.89 7.10 4.70
C GLN A 31 16.71 8.33 5.62
N GLY A 32 16.98 8.17 6.92
CA GLY A 32 16.85 9.23 7.92
C GLY A 32 15.47 9.39 8.56
N VAL A 33 14.47 8.59 8.18
CA VAL A 33 13.13 8.62 8.81
C VAL A 33 13.08 7.63 9.98
N HIS A 34 12.74 8.09 11.19
CA HIS A 34 12.56 7.20 12.33
C HIS A 34 11.47 6.14 12.06
N VAL A 35 11.70 4.88 12.42
CA VAL A 35 10.79 3.75 12.11
C VAL A 35 9.36 3.98 12.63
N ALA A 36 9.23 4.61 13.81
CA ALA A 36 7.93 4.96 14.39
C ALA A 36 7.10 5.95 13.55
N ASN A 37 7.75 6.67 12.62
CA ASN A 37 7.13 7.63 11.70
C ASN A 37 6.78 7.02 10.33
N ILE A 38 6.99 5.70 10.17
CA ILE A 38 6.64 4.93 8.97
C ILE A 38 5.47 4.02 9.33
N GLY A 39 4.46 3.97 8.46
CA GLY A 39 3.37 3.01 8.55
C GLY A 39 3.16 2.27 7.24
N VAL A 40 2.72 1.01 7.34
CA VAL A 40 2.31 0.21 6.19
C VAL A 40 0.82 -0.10 6.33
N MET A 41 0.04 0.39 5.37
CA MET A 41 -1.39 0.21 5.34
C MET A 41 -1.75 -0.81 4.25
N CYS A 42 -2.64 -1.74 4.56
CA CYS A 42 -3.09 -2.77 3.62
C CYS A 42 -4.60 -2.71 3.42
N VAL A 43 -5.05 -3.05 2.22
CA VAL A 43 -6.49 -3.26 1.97
C VAL A 43 -6.98 -4.54 2.65
N TYR A 44 -6.20 -5.62 2.56
CA TYR A 44 -6.59 -6.94 3.06
C TYR A 44 -5.83 -7.34 4.33
N ARG A 45 -6.52 -7.95 5.29
CA ARG A 45 -5.93 -8.46 6.55
C ARG A 45 -4.83 -9.49 6.30
N LYS A 46 -5.02 -10.41 5.35
CA LYS A 46 -4.01 -11.41 4.98
C LYS A 46 -2.70 -10.77 4.52
N GLN A 47 -2.76 -9.60 3.87
CA GLN A 47 -1.55 -8.86 3.48
C GLN A 47 -0.82 -8.27 4.69
N VAL A 48 -1.55 -7.83 5.73
CA VAL A 48 -0.96 -7.36 6.99
C VAL A 48 -0.13 -8.47 7.62
N GLU A 49 -0.67 -9.68 7.70
CA GLU A 49 0.02 -10.86 8.25
C GLU A 49 1.30 -11.15 7.47
N VAL A 50 1.20 -11.24 6.13
CA VAL A 50 2.36 -11.50 5.25
C VAL A 50 3.45 -10.44 5.44
N ILE A 51 3.08 -9.15 5.47
CA ILE A 51 4.06 -8.08 5.63
C ILE A 51 4.69 -8.10 7.02
N LYS A 52 3.93 -8.37 8.08
CA LYS A 52 4.48 -8.51 9.44
C LYS A 52 5.49 -9.65 9.51
N THR A 53 5.19 -10.80 8.90
CA THR A 53 6.12 -11.93 8.81
C THR A 53 7.40 -11.57 8.06
N ILE A 54 7.30 -10.80 6.97
CA ILE A 54 8.47 -10.38 6.18
C ILE A 54 9.32 -9.34 6.91
N LEU A 55 8.70 -8.36 7.58
CA LEU A 55 9.40 -7.31 8.30
C LEU A 55 10.09 -7.83 9.57
N GLY A 56 9.54 -8.87 10.18
CA GLY A 56 9.99 -9.35 11.48
C GLY A 56 9.56 -8.43 12.63
N GLU A 57 9.59 -8.95 13.86
CA GLU A 57 9.13 -8.23 15.05
C GLU A 57 10.05 -7.06 15.42
N ASP A 58 11.35 -7.16 15.10
CA ASP A 58 12.38 -6.19 15.49
C ASP A 58 12.26 -4.82 14.79
N MET A 59 11.59 -4.75 13.64
CA MET A 59 11.53 -3.52 12.83
C MET A 59 10.62 -2.44 13.43
N ASN A 60 9.69 -2.81 14.31
CA ASN A 60 8.75 -1.91 14.98
C ASN A 60 8.02 -0.91 14.04
N ILE A 61 7.75 -1.33 12.81
CA ILE A 61 6.95 -0.57 11.84
C ILE A 61 5.49 -0.95 12.01
N GLU A 62 4.61 0.04 12.09
CA GLU A 62 3.18 -0.20 12.24
C GLU A 62 2.57 -0.72 10.92
N VAL A 63 2.07 -1.96 10.94
CA VAL A 63 1.40 -2.59 9.80
C VAL A 63 -0.04 -2.91 10.17
N ASN A 64 -1.01 -2.30 9.51
CA ASN A 64 -2.45 -2.45 9.81
C ASN A 64 -3.31 -2.30 8.55
N THR A 65 -4.60 -2.62 8.65
CA THR A 65 -5.56 -2.31 7.57
C THR A 65 -5.95 -0.83 7.56
N VAL A 66 -6.58 -0.38 6.47
CA VAL A 66 -7.14 0.99 6.36
C VAL A 66 -8.06 1.32 7.54
N ASP A 67 -8.98 0.41 7.87
CA ASP A 67 -9.94 0.58 8.97
C ASP A 67 -9.23 0.70 10.32
N GLN A 68 -8.18 -0.10 10.54
CA GLN A 68 -7.39 -0.03 11.77
C GLN A 68 -6.55 1.24 11.84
N PHE A 69 -6.13 1.83 10.72
CA PHE A 69 -5.38 3.10 10.70
C PHE A 69 -6.23 4.35 10.98
N GLN A 70 -7.53 4.22 11.23
CA GLN A 70 -8.40 5.36 11.51
C GLN A 70 -7.93 6.14 12.76
N GLY A 71 -7.88 7.47 12.66
CA GLY A 71 -7.42 8.34 13.75
C GLY A 71 -5.92 8.35 13.98
N ARG A 72 -5.15 7.48 13.31
CA ARG A 72 -3.69 7.42 13.39
C ARG A 72 -3.06 8.03 12.15
N ASP A 73 -1.93 8.72 12.28
CA ASP A 73 -1.20 9.27 11.14
C ASP A 73 0.32 9.04 11.28
N LYS A 74 1.02 9.06 10.15
CA LYS A 74 2.49 8.86 10.09
C LYS A 74 3.12 9.82 9.10
N SER A 75 4.41 10.11 9.27
CA SER A 75 5.16 10.94 8.33
C SER A 75 5.16 10.35 6.92
N VAL A 76 5.38 9.03 6.85
CA VAL A 76 5.39 8.25 5.60
C VAL A 76 4.43 7.07 5.74
N ILE A 77 3.56 6.91 4.75
CA ILE A 77 2.70 5.73 4.63
C ILE A 77 3.02 5.00 3.31
N VAL A 78 3.23 3.70 3.41
CA VAL A 78 3.21 2.78 2.27
C VAL A 78 1.85 2.08 2.27
N TRP A 79 1.09 2.22 1.20
CA TRP A 79 -0.23 1.61 1.07
C TRP A 79 -0.23 0.52 0.01
N SER A 80 -0.35 -0.73 0.46
CA SER A 80 -0.48 -1.90 -0.39
C SER A 80 -1.95 -2.14 -0.78
N LEU A 81 -2.26 -2.00 -2.08
CA LEU A 81 -3.62 -2.10 -2.62
C LEU A 81 -4.00 -3.55 -2.99
N VAL A 82 -3.02 -4.39 -3.34
CA VAL A 82 -3.15 -5.85 -3.62
C VAL A 82 -4.43 -6.23 -4.38
N TRP A 83 -4.67 -5.61 -5.52
CA TRP A 83 -5.80 -5.98 -6.36
C TRP A 83 -5.45 -5.88 -7.84
N THR A 84 -5.89 -6.88 -8.60
CA THR A 84 -5.84 -6.94 -10.06
C THR A 84 -7.22 -7.32 -10.60
N GLN A 85 -7.54 -6.89 -11.82
CA GLN A 85 -8.84 -7.16 -12.44
C GLN A 85 -9.13 -8.67 -12.59
N ASP A 86 -8.09 -9.49 -12.76
CA ASP A 86 -8.19 -10.94 -12.96
C ASP A 86 -8.47 -11.72 -11.68
N SER A 87 -8.50 -11.06 -10.52
CA SER A 87 -8.77 -11.71 -9.23
C SER A 87 -10.24 -12.15 -9.04
N GLY A 88 -11.11 -11.93 -10.03
CA GLY A 88 -12.50 -12.41 -10.08
C GLY A 88 -13.46 -11.82 -9.03
N THR A 89 -12.92 -11.15 -8.00
CA THR A 89 -13.65 -10.59 -6.88
C THR A 89 -13.73 -9.08 -7.02
N ARG A 90 -14.93 -8.50 -6.89
CA ARG A 90 -15.11 -7.04 -6.81
C ARG A 90 -14.33 -6.51 -5.61
N CYS A 91 -13.42 -5.56 -5.82
CA CYS A 91 -12.76 -4.90 -4.70
C CYS A 91 -13.71 -3.89 -4.05
N GLU A 92 -14.62 -4.37 -3.20
CA GLU A 92 -15.57 -3.51 -2.48
C GLU A 92 -14.86 -2.51 -1.57
N LEU A 93 -13.73 -2.92 -0.99
CA LEU A 93 -12.89 -2.08 -0.13
C LEU A 93 -12.30 -0.86 -0.86
N LEU A 94 -11.96 -0.99 -2.15
CA LEU A 94 -11.45 0.10 -2.98
C LEU A 94 -12.56 0.87 -3.73
N ARG A 95 -13.83 0.48 -3.55
CA ARG A 95 -14.98 1.26 -4.04
C ARG A 95 -15.58 2.16 -2.96
N ASP A 96 -15.27 1.89 -1.69
CA ASP A 96 -15.66 2.74 -0.58
C ASP A 96 -14.81 4.01 -0.54
N GLN A 97 -15.41 5.12 -0.95
CA GLN A 97 -14.76 6.43 -0.98
C GLN A 97 -14.36 6.94 0.42
N ARG A 98 -15.06 6.53 1.49
CA ARG A 98 -14.70 6.92 2.86
C ARG A 98 -13.38 6.27 3.24
N ARG A 99 -13.23 4.97 2.96
CA ARG A 99 -11.98 4.23 3.19
C ARG A 99 -10.83 4.80 2.35
N ILE A 100 -11.10 5.19 1.10
CA ILE A 100 -10.10 5.85 0.28
C ILE A 100 -9.63 7.17 0.90
N ASN A 101 -10.57 8.02 1.31
CA ASN A 101 -10.26 9.31 1.94
C ASN A 101 -9.46 9.13 3.24
N VAL A 102 -9.83 8.16 4.07
CA VAL A 102 -9.05 7.81 5.26
C VAL A 102 -7.63 7.47 4.85
N GLY A 103 -7.46 6.53 3.92
CA GLY A 103 -6.14 6.07 3.51
C GLY A 103 -5.26 7.16 2.88
N LEU A 104 -5.81 7.99 2.00
CA LEU A 104 -5.10 9.11 1.36
C LEU A 104 -4.63 10.16 2.38
N THR A 105 -5.34 10.31 3.50
CA THR A 105 -5.05 11.34 4.51
C THR A 105 -4.12 10.88 5.62
N ARG A 106 -3.80 9.58 5.74
CA ARG A 106 -2.95 9.05 6.82
C ARG A 106 -1.49 9.50 6.74
N ALA A 107 -1.02 9.90 5.56
CA ALA A 107 0.34 10.41 5.36
C ALA A 107 0.43 11.93 5.63
N LYS A 108 1.40 12.34 6.46
CA LYS A 108 1.73 13.77 6.67
C LYS A 108 2.58 14.32 5.53
N HIS A 109 3.64 13.61 5.15
CA HIS A 109 4.62 14.12 4.19
C HIS A 109 4.67 13.32 2.89
N LYS A 110 4.62 11.98 2.95
CA LYS A 110 4.75 11.13 1.76
C LYS A 110 3.81 9.92 1.83
N LEU A 111 3.02 9.75 0.78
CA LEU A 111 2.21 8.56 0.54
C LEU A 111 2.76 7.80 -0.65
N ILE A 112 3.04 6.51 -0.46
CA ILE A 112 3.50 5.58 -1.51
C ILE A 112 2.41 4.54 -1.72
N LEU A 113 1.76 4.52 -2.88
CA LEU A 113 0.78 3.50 -3.24
C LEU A 113 1.48 2.37 -3.98
N VAL A 114 1.23 1.11 -3.63
CA VAL A 114 1.78 -0.08 -4.29
C VAL A 114 0.62 -0.95 -4.80
N GLY A 115 0.54 -1.16 -6.11
CA GLY A 115 -0.50 -1.96 -6.75
C GLY A 115 -0.62 -1.67 -8.25
N CYS A 116 -1.44 -2.45 -8.97
CA CYS A 116 -1.49 -2.39 -10.43
C CYS A 116 -2.20 -1.14 -10.95
N ALA A 117 -1.48 -0.30 -11.71
CA ALA A 117 -2.01 0.93 -12.27
C ALA A 117 -3.21 0.71 -13.19
N GLU A 118 -3.12 -0.30 -14.06
CA GLU A 118 -4.18 -0.66 -15.01
C GLU A 118 -5.46 -1.05 -14.26
N SER A 119 -5.33 -1.91 -13.25
CA SER A 119 -6.46 -2.33 -12.42
C SER A 119 -7.03 -1.17 -11.61
N MET A 120 -6.20 -0.30 -11.04
CA MET A 120 -6.71 0.86 -10.29
C MET A 120 -7.48 1.85 -11.18
N ARG A 121 -7.11 2.00 -12.46
CA ARG A 121 -7.87 2.84 -13.40
C ARG A 121 -9.26 2.29 -13.72
N ALA A 122 -9.46 0.97 -13.62
CA ALA A 122 -10.79 0.36 -13.78
C ALA A 122 -11.77 0.71 -12.64
N ILE A 123 -11.29 1.29 -11.54
CA ILE A 123 -12.11 1.74 -10.41
C ILE A 123 -12.26 3.27 -10.50
N ASN A 124 -13.51 3.76 -10.69
CA ASN A 124 -13.80 5.18 -10.93
C ASN A 124 -13.08 6.13 -9.97
N ILE A 125 -13.19 5.91 -8.66
CA ILE A 125 -12.55 6.77 -7.66
C ILE A 125 -11.01 6.68 -7.67
N MET A 126 -10.46 5.49 -7.91
CA MET A 126 -9.00 5.30 -7.95
C MET A 126 -8.38 5.82 -9.24
N SER A 127 -9.11 5.86 -10.36
CA SER A 127 -8.63 6.45 -11.62
C SER A 127 -8.12 7.88 -11.41
N ARG A 128 -8.92 8.69 -10.71
CA ARG A 128 -8.58 10.08 -10.35
C ARG A 128 -7.32 10.17 -9.48
N VAL A 129 -7.14 9.20 -8.57
CA VAL A 129 -5.94 9.12 -7.72
C VAL A 129 -4.73 8.78 -8.56
N VAL A 130 -4.83 7.81 -9.47
CA VAL A 130 -3.73 7.36 -10.34
C VAL A 130 -3.30 8.47 -11.30
N ASP A 131 -4.25 9.20 -11.87
CA ASP A 131 -3.96 10.28 -12.82
C ASP A 131 -3.33 11.51 -12.14
N GLY A 132 -3.59 11.69 -10.85
CA GLY A 132 -3.01 12.76 -10.04
C GLY A 132 -1.63 12.45 -9.43
N VAL A 133 -1.03 11.29 -9.71
CA VAL A 133 0.24 10.86 -9.10
C VAL A 133 1.29 10.48 -10.13
N LYS A 134 2.56 10.64 -9.75
CA LYS A 134 3.69 10.17 -10.57
C LYS A 134 3.81 8.65 -10.51
N VAL A 135 3.34 7.96 -11.53
CA VAL A 135 3.52 6.50 -11.67
C VAL A 135 4.97 6.19 -12.05
N VAL A 136 5.60 5.27 -11.31
CA VAL A 136 6.95 4.78 -11.58
C VAL A 136 6.86 3.28 -11.82
N LYS A 137 7.33 2.83 -12.99
CA LYS A 137 7.51 1.41 -13.30
C LYS A 137 8.84 0.95 -12.68
N LEU A 138 8.82 -0.20 -12.01
CA LEU A 138 10.01 -0.84 -11.43
C LEU A 138 10.41 -2.05 -12.28
#